data_AF-A0AAN6H2A0-F1
#
_entry.id   AF-A0AAN6H2A0-F1
#
_cell.length_a   1.000
_cell.length_b   1.000
_cell.length_c   1.000
_cell.angle_alpha   90.00
_cell.angle_beta   90.00
_cell.angle_gamma   90.00
#
_symmetry.space_group_name_H-M   'P 1'
#
loop_
_entity.id
_entity.type
_entity.pdbx_description
1 polymer ?
#
loop_
_entity_poly.entity_id
_entity_poly.type
_entity_poly.pdbx_seq_one_letter_code
_entity_poly.pdbx_strand_id
1 'polypeptide(L)'
;MPDARLIEMHPWDAQQHEDALAHLERLQEMLDALRSTLPVLVAPLLQQDTSRPQMFVTIKKAAAAATNDLRTFRDKWTSERTQRILSHSQESFLRDGDLAKANDVARYGWLKEDQ
;
A
#
# COMPACT_ATOMS: atom_id res chain seq x y z
N MET A 1 2.75 -27.58 32.43
CA MET A 1 2.22 -27.15 31.12
C MET A 1 1.60 -25.78 31.31
N PRO A 2 2.17 -24.68 30.78
CA PRO A 2 1.54 -23.38 30.93
C PRO A 2 0.42 -23.18 29.90
N ASP A 3 -0.68 -22.60 30.37
CA ASP A 3 -1.90 -22.23 29.65
C ASP A 3 -1.62 -21.55 28.30
N ALA A 4 -2.03 -22.23 27.22
CA ALA A 4 -2.34 -21.59 25.96
C ALA A 4 -3.62 -20.78 26.16
N ARG A 5 -3.47 -19.55 26.69
CA ARG A 5 -4.55 -18.57 26.67
C ARG A 5 -4.89 -18.35 25.20
N LEU A 6 -5.98 -18.97 24.77
CA LEU A 6 -6.66 -18.64 23.54
C LEU A 6 -6.89 -17.14 23.58
N ILE A 7 -6.12 -16.40 22.78
CA ILE A 7 -6.35 -14.99 22.58
C ILE A 7 -7.69 -14.94 21.86
N GLU A 8 -8.76 -14.66 22.60
CA GLU A 8 -10.08 -14.38 22.04
C GLU A 8 -10.00 -13.07 21.26
N MET A 9 -9.51 -13.17 20.02
CA MET A 9 -9.67 -12.11 19.04
C MET A 9 -11.17 -11.97 18.81
N HIS A 10 -11.73 -10.84 19.22
CA HIS A 10 -13.08 -10.49 18.83
C HIS A 10 -13.14 -10.54 17.30
N PRO A 11 -14.09 -11.31 16.73
CA PRO A 11 -14.24 -11.36 15.29
C PRO A 11 -14.50 -9.95 14.79
N TRP A 12 -13.69 -9.49 13.84
CA TRP A 12 -13.94 -8.22 13.18
C TRP A 12 -15.33 -8.25 12.55
N ASP A 13 -16.06 -7.14 12.67
CA ASP A 13 -17.33 -6.99 11.96
C ASP A 13 -17.08 -6.77 10.45
N ALA A 14 -18.14 -6.83 9.65
CA ALA A 14 -18.03 -6.65 8.20
C ALA A 14 -17.44 -5.26 7.84
N GLN A 15 -17.80 -4.22 8.58
CA GLN A 15 -17.35 -2.85 8.33
C GLN A 15 -15.84 -2.70 8.58
N GLN A 16 -15.31 -3.34 9.62
CA GLN A 16 -13.88 -3.36 9.93
C GLN A 16 -13.07 -4.05 8.84
N HIS A 17 -13.59 -5.12 8.23
CA HIS A 17 -12.96 -5.76 7.08
C HIS A 17 -12.96 -4.85 5.85
N GLU A 18 -14.09 -4.20 5.53
CA GLU A 18 -14.19 -3.25 4.42
C GLU A 18 -13.22 -2.06 4.60
N ASP A 19 -13.18 -1.46 5.79
CA ASP A 19 -12.30 -0.33 6.09
C ASP A 19 -10.81 -0.74 6.10
N ALA A 20 -10.50 -2.00 6.37
CA ALA A 20 -9.16 -2.55 6.25
C ALA A 20 -8.78 -2.81 4.78
N LEU A 21 -9.69 -3.36 3.98
CA LEU A 21 -9.49 -3.55 2.54
C LEU A 21 -9.29 -2.21 1.83
N ALA A 22 -10.09 -1.20 2.16
CA ALA A 22 -9.91 0.17 1.66
C ALA A 22 -8.53 0.75 2.02
N HIS A 23 -8.05 0.49 3.24
CA HIS A 23 -6.73 0.95 3.68
C HIS A 23 -5.59 0.24 2.92
N LEU A 24 -5.73 -1.07 2.68
CA LEU A 24 -4.77 -1.83 1.89
C LEU A 24 -4.77 -1.41 0.42
N GLU A 25 -5.94 -1.09 -0.14
CA GLU A 25 -6.06 -0.56 -1.51
C GLU A 25 -5.29 0.76 -1.66
N ARG A 26 -5.46 1.71 -0.72
CA ARG A 26 -4.65 2.97 -0.72
C ARG A 26 -3.16 2.70 -0.66
N LEU A 27 -2.72 1.75 0.18
CA LEU A 27 -1.30 1.38 0.25
C LEU A 27 -0.80 0.77 -1.06
N GLN A 28 -1.65 0.02 -1.76
CA GLN A 28 -1.31 -0.54 -3.07
C GLN A 28 -1.17 0.57 -4.13
N GLU A 29 -2.08 1.55 -4.16
CA GLU A 29 -1.98 2.71 -5.06
C GLU A 29 -0.68 3.49 -4.86
N MET A 30 -0.28 3.69 -3.59
CA MET A 30 0.98 4.35 -3.26
C MET A 30 2.20 3.56 -3.77
N LEU A 31 2.18 2.23 -3.67
CA LEU A 31 3.23 1.36 -4.22
C LEU A 31 3.28 1.43 -5.75
N ASP A 32 2.13 1.44 -6.42
CA ASP A 32 2.04 1.52 -7.87
C ASP A 32 2.50 2.90 -8.39
N ALA A 33 2.23 3.98 -7.65
CA ALA A 33 2.80 5.30 -7.91
C ALA A 33 4.34 5.31 -7.75
N LEU A 34 4.87 4.68 -6.69
CA LEU A 34 6.31 4.57 -6.48
C LEU A 34 7.00 3.76 -7.58
N ARG A 35 6.37 2.70 -8.10
CA ARG A 35 6.90 1.94 -9.24
C ARG A 35 7.06 2.81 -10.50
N SER A 36 6.15 3.76 -10.69
CA SER A 36 6.18 4.69 -11.83
C SER A 36 7.29 5.75 -11.73
N THR A 37 7.92 5.89 -10.56
CA THR A 37 8.97 6.89 -10.32
C THR A 37 10.22 6.66 -11.17
N LEU A 38 10.70 5.41 -11.27
CA LEU A 38 11.92 5.11 -12.03
C LEU A 38 11.76 5.45 -13.52
N PRO A 39 10.67 5.04 -14.20
CA PRO A 39 10.36 5.50 -15.55
C PRO A 39 10.35 7.03 -15.69
N VAL A 40 9.73 7.75 -14.74
CA VAL A 40 9.63 9.22 -14.79
C VAL A 40 11.01 9.90 -14.64
N LEU A 41 11.90 9.35 -13.81
CA LEU A 41 13.25 9.88 -13.64
C LEU A 41 14.13 9.69 -14.88
N VAL A 42 13.97 8.56 -15.58
CA VAL A 42 14.78 8.21 -16.74
C VAL A 42 14.23 8.82 -18.03
N ALA A 43 12.92 9.04 -18.14
CA ALA A 43 12.28 9.56 -19.34
C ALA A 43 12.94 10.84 -19.93
N PRO A 44 13.35 11.85 -19.14
CA PRO A 44 14.02 13.04 -19.67
C PRO A 44 15.38 12.73 -20.30
N LEU A 45 16.08 11.68 -19.85
CA LEU A 45 17.38 11.26 -20.41
C LEU A 45 17.24 10.58 -21.77
N LEU A 46 16.04 10.10 -22.10
CA LEU A 46 15.73 9.45 -23.37
C LEU A 46 15.23 10.45 -24.44
N GLN A 47 14.94 11.70 -24.05
CA GLN A 47 14.46 12.73 -24.98
C GLN A 47 15.62 13.35 -25.76
N GLN A 48 15.52 13.34 -27.09
CA GLN A 48 16.57 13.85 -27.98
C GLN A 48 16.58 15.38 -28.09
N ASP A 49 15.43 16.04 -27.88
CA ASP A 49 15.24 17.48 -28.14
C ASP A 49 15.18 18.36 -26.88
N THR A 50 15.43 17.80 -25.69
CA THR A 50 15.32 18.55 -24.43
C THR A 50 16.63 19.21 -24.07
N SER A 51 16.61 20.52 -23.80
CA SER A 51 17.80 21.24 -23.37
C SER A 51 18.33 20.71 -22.02
N ARG A 52 19.65 20.67 -21.83
CA ARG A 52 20.28 20.21 -20.58
C ARG A 52 19.71 20.87 -19.31
N PRO A 53 19.45 22.19 -19.27
CA PRO A 53 18.86 22.84 -18.11
C PRO A 53 17.42 22.35 -17.84
N GLN A 54 16.60 22.16 -18.88
CA GLN A 54 15.24 21.64 -18.72
C GLN A 54 15.25 20.18 -18.25
N MET A 55 16.13 19.33 -18.80
CA MET A 55 16.30 17.96 -18.31
C MET A 55 16.64 17.93 -16.82
N PHE A 56 17.62 18.73 -16.39
CA PHE A 56 18.04 18.79 -14.99
C PHE A 56 16.89 19.22 -14.06
N VAL A 57 16.13 20.26 -14.45
CA VAL A 57 14.97 20.73 -13.67
C VAL A 57 13.90 19.63 -13.55
N THR A 58 13.60 18.93 -14.65
CA THR A 58 12.60 17.85 -14.67
C THR A 58 13.03 16.68 -13.78
N ILE A 59 14.28 16.22 -13.90
CA ILE A 59 14.82 15.13 -13.08
C ILE A 59 14.83 15.53 -11.60
N LYS A 60 15.27 16.76 -11.27
CA LYS A 60 15.28 17.25 -9.89
C LYS A 60 13.88 17.29 -9.29
N LYS A 61 12.88 17.75 -10.05
CA LYS A 61 11.48 17.79 -9.61
C LYS A 61 10.94 16.39 -9.37
N ALA A 62 11.17 15.46 -10.29
CA ALA A 62 10.76 14.07 -10.16
C ALA A 62 11.41 13.39 -8.94
N ALA A 63 12.70 13.62 -8.71
CA ALA A 63 13.43 13.05 -7.57
C ALA A 63 12.94 13.58 -6.22
N ALA A 64 12.60 14.88 -6.16
CA ALA A 64 12.02 15.47 -4.95
C ALA A 64 10.63 14.88 -4.65
N ALA A 65 9.77 14.74 -5.66
CA ALA A 65 8.46 14.13 -5.51
C ALA A 65 8.57 12.66 -5.05
N ALA A 66 9.42 11.87 -5.72
CA ALA A 66 9.71 10.49 -5.35
C ALA A 66 10.13 10.31 -3.89
N THR A 67 11.01 11.19 -3.42
CA THR A 67 11.52 11.15 -2.04
C THR A 67 10.39 11.44 -1.04
N ASN A 68 9.52 12.38 -1.36
CA ASN A 68 8.34 12.69 -0.54
C ASN A 68 7.36 11.52 -0.52
N ASP A 69 7.06 10.93 -1.67
CA ASP A 69 6.11 9.84 -1.80
C ASP A 69 6.61 8.58 -1.09
N LEU A 70 7.91 8.30 -1.17
CA LEU A 70 8.54 7.19 -0.45
C LEU A 70 8.47 7.38 1.06
N ARG A 71 8.71 8.60 1.54
CA ARG A 71 8.56 8.93 2.97
C ARG A 71 7.12 8.72 3.41
N THR A 72 6.16 9.28 2.69
CA THR A 72 4.73 9.14 3.02
C THR A 72 4.30 7.68 3.02
N PHE A 73 4.73 6.90 2.02
CA PHE A 73 4.48 5.46 1.97
C PHE A 73 5.06 4.75 3.18
N ARG A 74 6.34 4.98 3.50
CA ARG A 74 6.99 4.35 4.65
C ARG A 74 6.24 4.68 5.94
N ASP A 75 5.88 5.93 6.16
CA ASP A 75 5.21 6.36 7.38
C ASP A 75 3.81 5.71 7.50
N LYS A 76 3.09 5.53 6.38
CA LYS A 76 1.83 4.77 6.34
C LYS A 76 2.04 3.27 6.55
N TRP A 77 3.06 2.70 5.94
CA TRP A 77 3.41 1.28 6.05
C TRP A 77 3.75 0.91 7.50
N THR A 78 4.54 1.74 8.18
CA THR A 78 4.94 1.52 9.58
C THR A 78 3.90 1.98 10.60
N SER A 79 2.77 2.52 10.16
CA SER A 79 1.71 2.96 11.08
C SER A 79 1.10 1.78 11.83
N GLU A 80 0.70 2.01 13.08
CA GLU A 80 0.07 0.97 13.90
C GLU A 80 -1.16 0.37 13.22
N ARG A 81 -1.94 1.18 12.51
CA ARG A 81 -3.13 0.71 11.77
C ARG A 81 -2.74 -0.34 10.73
N THR A 82 -1.73 -0.06 9.91
CA THR A 82 -1.27 -1.01 8.88
C THR A 82 -0.74 -2.29 9.53
N GLN A 83 0.08 -2.16 10.57
CA GLN A 83 0.65 -3.32 11.26
C GLN A 83 -0.43 -4.19 11.90
N ARG A 84 -1.47 -3.60 12.53
CA ARG A 84 -2.62 -4.35 13.07
C ARG A 84 -3.38 -5.11 11.99
N ILE A 85 -3.62 -4.49 10.83
CA ILE A 85 -4.30 -5.16 9.70
C ILE A 85 -3.46 -6.36 9.22
N LEU A 86 -2.15 -6.17 9.04
CA LEU A 86 -1.26 -7.23 8.60
C LEU A 86 -1.17 -8.37 9.62
N SER A 87 -1.01 -8.07 10.91
CA SER A 87 -1.03 -9.07 11.99
C SER A 87 -2.34 -9.84 12.04
N HIS A 88 -3.49 -9.14 11.99
CA HIS A 88 -4.81 -9.78 11.97
C HIS A 88 -4.96 -10.71 10.75
N SER A 89 -4.51 -10.27 9.57
CA SER A 89 -4.57 -11.10 8.36
C SER A 89 -3.70 -12.36 8.46
N GLN A 90 -2.51 -12.25 9.07
CA GLN A 90 -1.62 -13.39 9.29
C GLN A 90 -2.21 -14.37 10.31
N GLU A 91 -2.74 -13.87 11.42
CA GLU A 91 -3.40 -14.68 12.43
C GLU A 91 -4.63 -15.39 11.86
N SER A 92 -5.44 -14.71 11.03
CA SER A 92 -6.57 -15.32 10.33
C SER A 92 -6.11 -16.44 9.40
N PHE A 93 -5.05 -16.24 8.63
CA PHE A 93 -4.51 -17.27 7.72
C PHE A 93 -3.96 -18.48 8.48
N LEU A 94 -3.33 -18.27 9.65
CA LEU A 94 -2.86 -19.37 10.49
C LEU A 94 -4.02 -20.21 11.08
N ARG A 95 -5.19 -19.60 11.27
CA ARG A 95 -6.40 -20.28 11.75
C ARG A 95 -7.17 -20.99 10.64
N ASP A 96 -7.32 -20.34 9.49
CA ASP A 96 -7.97 -20.87 8.30
C ASP A 96 -7.08 -20.59 7.08
N GLY A 97 -6.28 -21.60 6.70
CA GLY A 97 -5.34 -21.51 5.60
C GLY A 97 -6.00 -21.64 4.21
N ASP A 98 -7.31 -21.84 4.15
CA ASP A 98 -8.03 -21.93 2.88
C ASP A 98 -8.27 -20.54 2.27
N LEU A 99 -7.47 -20.22 1.27
CA LEU A 99 -7.60 -18.97 0.49
C LEU A 99 -8.54 -19.10 -0.70
N ALA A 100 -9.24 -20.24 -0.91
CA ALA A 100 -10.12 -20.41 -2.07
C ALA A 100 -11.22 -19.34 -2.14
N LYS A 101 -11.72 -18.91 -0.98
CA LYS A 101 -12.74 -17.84 -0.84
C LYS A 101 -12.22 -16.45 -1.19
N ALA A 102 -10.90 -16.24 -1.20
CA ALA A 102 -10.33 -14.95 -1.60
C ALA A 102 -10.58 -14.63 -3.07
N ASN A 103 -10.88 -15.64 -3.91
CA ASN A 103 -11.24 -15.43 -5.31
C ASN A 103 -12.55 -14.66 -5.49
N ASP A 104 -13.45 -14.73 -4.51
CA ASP A 104 -14.73 -14.02 -4.53
C ASP A 104 -14.62 -12.58 -3.98
N VAL A 105 -13.47 -12.23 -3.40
CA VAL A 105 -13.21 -10.90 -2.84
C VAL A 105 -12.62 -10.00 -3.92
N ALA A 106 -13.28 -8.86 -4.18
CA ALA A 106 -12.77 -7.89 -5.14
C ALA A 106 -11.39 -7.35 -4.71
N ARG A 107 -10.47 -7.22 -5.67
CA ARG A 107 -9.14 -6.64 -5.40
C ARG A 107 -9.17 -5.12 -5.21
N TYR A 108 -10.14 -4.45 -5.83
CA TYR A 108 -10.30 -3.00 -5.88
C TYR A 108 -11.77 -2.62 -5.65
N GLY A 109 -12.03 -1.35 -5.37
CA GLY A 109 -13.39 -0.81 -5.18
C GLY A 109 -13.82 -0.71 -3.72
N TRP A 110 -12.87 -0.76 -2.78
CA TRP A 110 -13.11 -0.56 -1.35
C TRP A 110 -12.93 0.89 -0.92
N LEU A 111 -12.27 1.71 -1.75
CA LEU A 111 -12.22 3.15 -1.55
C LEU A 111 -13.63 3.74 -1.68
N LYS A 112 -14.16 4.25 -0.58
CA LYS A 112 -15.35 5.10 -0.61
C LYS A 112 -14.99 6.35 -1.42
N GLU A 113 -15.75 6.64 -2.49
CA GLU A 113 -15.67 7.95 -3.15
C GLU A 113 -15.92 9.00 -2.07
N ASP A 114 -14.90 9.80 -1.75
CA ASP A 114 -15.03 10.88 -0.78
C ASP A 114 -16.16 11.81 -1.30
N GLN A 115 -17.26 11.87 -0.54
CA GLN A 115 -18.39 12.76 -0.78
C GLN A 115 -18.09 14.18 -0.29
#